data_AF-A0A091MI24-F1
#
_entry.id   AF-A0A091MI24-F1
#
_cell.length_a   1.000
_cell.length_b   1.000
_cell.length_c   1.000
_cell.angle_alpha   90.00
_cell.angle_beta   90.00
_cell.angle_gamma   90.00
#
_symmetry.space_group_name_H-M   'P 1'
#
loop_
_entity.id
_entity.type
_entity.pdbx_description
1 polymer ?
#
loop_
_entity_poly.entity_id
_entity_poly.type
_entity_poly.pdbx_seq_one_letter_code
_entity_poly.pdbx_strand_id
1 'polypeptide(L)'
;DCRAWCWHDGDCPGEEKCCLRGCDYVCLSPSQDKPGECPKVRPWQTSELCTEENSCAHDRDCPRQEKCCFSGCAMRCTRPAREHPGQCPRTEPCWDPRRRRGSQCLDDSACQ
;
A
#
# COMPACT_ATOMS: atom_id res chain seq x y z
N ASP A 1 15.90 -27.96 2.40
CA ASP A 1 14.83 -28.76 1.79
C ASP A 1 13.57 -27.91 1.78
N CYS A 2 12.86 -27.84 0.67
CA CYS A 2 11.75 -26.91 0.46
C CYS A 2 10.42 -27.66 0.52
N ARG A 3 9.41 -27.08 1.15
CA ARG A 3 8.15 -27.74 1.48
C ARG A 3 6.94 -26.94 1.04
N ALA A 4 5.97 -27.62 0.43
CA ALA A 4 4.67 -27.04 0.11
C ALA A 4 3.61 -27.48 1.12
N TRP A 5 2.99 -26.52 1.79
CA TRP A 5 1.85 -26.71 2.70
C TRP A 5 0.50 -26.41 2.01
N CYS A 6 0.55 -25.76 0.85
CA CYS A 6 -0.57 -25.47 -0.04
C CYS A 6 -0.07 -25.45 -1.50
N TRP A 7 -0.98 -25.55 -2.46
CA TRP A 7 -0.69 -25.40 -3.90
C TRP A 7 -1.54 -24.31 -4.57
N HIS A 8 -2.72 -24.06 -4.02
CA HIS A 8 -3.67 -23.05 -4.51
C HIS A 8 -4.29 -22.34 -3.30
N ASP A 9 -4.82 -21.13 -3.52
CA ASP A 9 -5.48 -20.34 -2.46
C ASP A 9 -6.61 -21.13 -1.78
N GLY A 10 -7.33 -21.98 -2.52
CA GLY A 10 -8.41 -22.80 -1.97
C GLY A 10 -7.99 -23.91 -1.00
N ASP A 11 -6.69 -24.21 -0.91
CA ASP A 11 -6.16 -25.14 0.10
C ASP A 11 -6.02 -24.45 1.48
N CYS A 12 -6.06 -23.12 1.50
CA CYS A 12 -5.87 -22.32 2.69
C CYS A 12 -7.19 -22.05 3.41
N PRO A 13 -7.18 -21.97 4.75
CA PRO A 13 -8.38 -21.70 5.51
C PRO A 13 -8.84 -20.25 5.34
N GLY A 14 -10.15 -20.06 5.18
CA GLY A 14 -10.75 -18.72 5.10
C GLY A 14 -10.31 -17.95 3.85
N GLU A 15 -9.82 -16.72 4.05
CA GLU A 15 -9.39 -15.80 2.98
C GLU A 15 -7.88 -15.83 2.74
N GLU A 16 -7.16 -16.78 3.36
CA GLU A 16 -5.72 -16.90 3.19
C GLU A 16 -5.35 -17.33 1.77
N LYS A 17 -4.14 -16.95 1.34
CA LYS A 17 -3.63 -17.21 -0.01
C LYS A 17 -2.36 -18.05 0.05
N CYS A 18 -2.19 -18.93 -0.93
CA CYS A 18 -1.01 -19.76 -1.02
C CYS A 18 0.14 -18.98 -1.67
N CYS A 19 1.15 -18.67 -0.88
CA CYS A 19 2.25 -17.79 -1.29
C CYS A 19 3.61 -18.45 -1.09
N LEU A 20 4.54 -18.17 -2.00
CA LEU A 20 5.94 -18.55 -1.85
C LEU A 20 6.61 -17.65 -0.80
N ARG A 21 7.16 -18.26 0.25
CA ARG A 21 7.93 -17.56 1.28
C ARG A 21 9.29 -18.24 1.44
N GLY A 22 10.33 -17.59 0.91
CA GLY A 22 11.63 -18.24 0.74
C GLY A 22 11.53 -19.29 -0.36
N CYS A 23 11.61 -20.57 0.00
CA CYS A 23 11.37 -21.66 -0.94
C CYS A 23 10.16 -22.55 -0.57
N ASP A 24 9.43 -22.21 0.49
CA ASP A 24 8.25 -22.95 0.94
C ASP A 24 6.96 -22.30 0.43
N TYR A 25 5.93 -23.11 0.15
CA TYR A 25 4.57 -22.61 -0.10
C TYR A 25 3.75 -22.68 1.19
N VAL A 26 3.26 -21.54 1.64
CA VAL A 26 2.52 -21.40 2.91
C VAL A 26 1.28 -20.55 2.72
N CYS A 27 0.25 -20.84 3.50
CA CYS A 27 -0.93 -19.98 3.60
C CYS A 27 -0.57 -18.71 4.38
N LEU A 28 -0.84 -17.56 3.77
CA LEU A 28 -0.65 -16.25 4.38
C LEU A 28 -1.92 -15.44 4.24
N SER A 29 -2.25 -14.66 5.26
CA SER A 29 -3.30 -13.66 5.14
C SER A 29 -2.98 -12.68 3.99
N PRO A 30 -3.99 -12.28 3.20
CA PRO A 30 -3.78 -11.32 2.12
C PRO A 30 -3.24 -10.01 2.70
N SER A 31 -2.32 -9.38 1.98
CA SER A 31 -1.84 -8.06 2.37
C SER A 31 -3.03 -7.09 2.34
N GLN A 32 -3.28 -6.39 3.44
CA GLN A 32 -4.24 -5.30 3.44
C GLN A 32 -3.73 -4.19 2.53
N ASP A 33 -4.56 -3.78 1.58
CA ASP A 33 -4.31 -2.58 0.79
C ASP A 33 -4.24 -1.37 1.71
N LYS A 34 -3.38 -0.40 1.35
CA LYS A 34 -3.36 0.85 2.10
C LYS A 34 -4.71 1.55 1.91
N PRO A 35 -5.20 2.21 2.95
CA PRO A 35 -6.49 2.88 2.87
C PRO A 35 -6.49 4.03 1.87
N GLY A 36 -7.70 4.38 1.41
CA GLY A 36 -7.94 5.43 0.42
C GLY A 36 -8.02 4.89 -1.01
N GLU A 37 -8.45 5.74 -1.94
CA GLU A 37 -8.67 5.37 -3.35
C GLU A 37 -7.61 6.00 -4.26
N CYS A 38 -7.22 5.27 -5.32
CA CYS A 38 -6.34 5.83 -6.34
C CYS A 38 -6.99 7.01 -7.07
N PRO A 39 -6.23 8.07 -7.41
CA PRO A 39 -6.72 9.14 -8.26
C PRO A 39 -7.20 8.62 -9.61
N LYS A 40 -8.35 9.14 -10.08
CA LYS A 40 -8.84 8.85 -11.43
C LYS A 40 -8.00 9.62 -12.44
N VAL A 41 -7.19 8.91 -13.21
CA VAL A 41 -6.35 9.49 -14.28
C VAL A 41 -6.88 9.09 -15.65
N ARG A 42 -6.66 9.95 -16.65
CA ARG A 42 -6.85 9.57 -18.04
C ARG A 42 -5.61 8.83 -18.51
N PRO A 43 -5.74 7.69 -19.20
CA PRO A 43 -4.61 7.03 -19.84
C PRO A 43 -3.91 7.98 -20.82
N TRP A 44 -2.61 7.78 -21.01
CA TRP A 44 -1.81 8.41 -22.06
C TRP A 44 -2.41 8.07 -23.43
N GLN A 45 -2.80 9.09 -24.19
CA GLN A 45 -3.59 8.92 -25.43
C GLN A 45 -2.81 9.24 -26.71
N THR A 46 -1.52 9.58 -26.63
CA THR A 46 -0.74 9.81 -27.87
C THR A 46 -0.39 8.49 -28.54
N SER A 47 -0.11 8.56 -29.85
CA SER A 47 0.34 7.43 -30.66
C SER A 47 1.72 6.91 -30.25
N GLU A 48 2.48 7.69 -29.48
CA GLU A 48 3.76 7.25 -28.93
C GLU A 48 3.54 6.24 -27.81
N LEU A 49 4.17 5.07 -27.94
CA LEU A 49 4.16 4.04 -26.91
C LEU A 49 4.72 4.62 -25.61
N CYS A 50 3.97 4.41 -24.52
CA CYS A 50 4.46 4.67 -23.18
C CYS A 50 5.67 3.75 -22.90
N THR A 51 6.84 4.35 -22.69
CA THR A 51 8.10 3.64 -22.37
C THR A 51 8.46 3.74 -20.88
N GLU A 52 7.61 4.33 -20.07
CA GLU A 52 7.85 4.45 -18.64
C GLU A 52 7.70 3.10 -17.93
N GLU A 53 8.63 2.82 -17.02
CA GLU A 53 8.58 1.63 -16.18
C GLU A 53 7.76 1.86 -14.90
N ASN A 54 7.19 0.77 -14.39
CA ASN A 54 6.49 0.72 -13.10
C ASN A 54 7.50 0.93 -11.96
N SER A 55 7.24 1.88 -11.07
CA SER A 55 8.09 2.10 -9.88
C SER A 55 7.62 1.28 -8.67
N CYS A 56 6.44 0.69 -8.73
CA CYS A 56 5.82 -0.12 -7.68
C CYS A 56 4.91 -1.17 -8.31
N ALA A 57 4.64 -2.25 -7.59
CA ALA A 57 3.64 -3.25 -7.97
C ALA A 57 2.47 -3.29 -6.98
N HIS A 58 2.73 -2.98 -5.70
CA HIS A 58 1.74 -3.01 -4.61
C HIS A 58 1.89 -1.77 -3.72
N ASP A 59 0.84 -1.43 -2.99
CA ASP A 59 0.85 -0.31 -2.03
C ASP A 59 2.00 -0.40 -1.02
N ARG A 60 2.36 -1.61 -0.58
CA ARG A 60 3.50 -1.86 0.34
C ARG A 60 4.87 -1.47 -0.21
N ASP A 61 5.01 -1.38 -1.53
CA ASP A 61 6.25 -0.94 -2.18
C ASP A 61 6.43 0.58 -2.04
N CYS A 62 5.33 1.29 -1.77
CA CYS A 62 5.32 2.73 -1.60
C CYS A 62 5.58 3.14 -0.15
N PRO A 63 6.23 4.29 0.09
CA PRO A 63 6.45 4.79 1.44
C PRO A 63 5.14 5.26 2.08
N ARG A 64 5.07 5.25 3.41
CA ARG A 64 3.97 5.85 4.20
C ARG A 64 2.59 5.40 3.71
N GLN A 65 1.63 6.31 3.49
CA GLN A 65 0.26 6.02 3.03
C GLN A 65 0.11 6.13 1.51
N GLU A 66 1.22 6.29 0.77
CA GLU A 66 1.14 6.35 -0.68
C GLU A 66 0.71 4.99 -1.23
N LYS A 67 -0.18 5.03 -2.22
CA LYS A 67 -0.71 3.87 -2.92
C LYS A 67 -0.01 3.71 -4.25
N CYS A 68 0.12 2.46 -4.69
CA CYS A 68 0.64 2.14 -6.01
C CYS A 68 -0.50 2.21 -7.02
N CYS A 69 -0.57 3.32 -7.77
CA CYS A 69 -1.67 3.61 -8.66
C CYS A 69 -1.20 3.78 -10.10
N PHE A 70 -2.07 3.47 -11.05
CA PHE A 70 -1.84 3.81 -12.45
C PHE A 70 -1.84 5.34 -12.60
N SER A 71 -0.76 5.91 -13.15
CA SER A 71 -0.59 7.35 -13.34
C SER A 71 -0.83 7.81 -14.78
N GLY A 72 -1.44 6.96 -15.62
CA GLY A 72 -1.73 7.22 -17.02
C GLY A 72 -0.80 6.51 -18.00
N CYS A 73 0.37 6.06 -17.54
CA CYS A 73 1.38 5.39 -18.37
C CYS A 73 1.98 4.20 -17.61
N ALA A 74 2.45 4.41 -16.39
CA ALA A 74 3.01 3.37 -15.52
C ALA A 74 2.36 3.37 -14.12
N MET A 75 2.71 2.39 -13.30
CA MET A 75 2.38 2.32 -11.88
C MET A 75 3.34 3.19 -11.08
N ARG A 76 2.78 4.08 -10.24
CA ARG A 76 3.53 5.04 -9.43
C ARG A 76 2.96 5.16 -8.03
N CYS A 77 3.85 5.43 -7.08
CA CYS A 77 3.44 5.81 -5.73
C CYS A 77 2.84 7.22 -5.75
N THR A 78 1.61 7.33 -5.30
CA THR A 78 0.89 8.61 -5.23
C THR A 78 0.04 8.68 -3.96
N ARG A 79 -0.28 9.90 -3.54
CA ARG A 79 -1.23 10.09 -2.44
C ARG A 79 -2.63 9.65 -2.87
N PRO A 80 -3.40 9.00 -1.98
CA PRO A 80 -4.79 8.64 -2.26
C PRO A 80 -5.63 9.90 -2.54
N ALA A 81 -6.57 9.82 -3.48
CA ALA A 81 -7.47 10.93 -3.81
C ALA A 81 -8.61 11.13 -2.80
N ARG A 82 -8.94 10.06 -2.07
CA ARG A 82 -9.79 10.11 -0.89
C ARG A 82 -8.97 9.60 0.28
N GLU A 83 -8.67 10.49 1.20
CA GLU A 83 -8.06 10.16 2.48
C GLU A 83 -9.05 9.37 3.35
N HIS A 84 -8.56 8.73 4.41
CA HIS A 84 -9.40 8.00 5.35
C HIS A 84 -10.53 8.91 5.87
N PRO A 85 -11.80 8.45 5.92
CA PRO A 85 -12.84 9.19 6.61
C PRO A 85 -12.45 9.41 8.09
N GLY A 86 -12.44 10.67 8.53
CA GLY A 86 -12.03 11.06 9.88
C GLY A 86 -11.58 12.52 9.91
N GLN A 87 -11.16 13.00 11.08
CA GLN A 87 -10.35 14.22 11.17
C GLN A 87 -9.02 13.86 11.83
N CYS A 88 -7.92 14.40 11.32
CA CYS A 88 -6.71 14.45 12.12
C CYS A 88 -7.05 15.19 13.43
N PRO A 89 -6.70 14.64 14.62
CA PRO A 89 -6.84 15.39 15.86
C PRO A 89 -6.17 16.75 15.70
N ARG A 90 -6.76 17.82 16.24
CA ARG A 90 -6.16 19.17 16.19
C ARG A 90 -4.73 19.04 16.71
N THR A 91 -3.77 19.29 15.83
CA THR A 91 -2.35 19.15 16.15
C THR A 91 -1.98 20.23 17.15
N GLU A 92 -1.78 19.83 18.41
CA GLU A 92 -0.93 20.61 19.31
C GLU A 92 0.47 20.66 18.67
N PRO A 93 1.11 21.83 18.58
CA PRO A 93 2.24 22.00 17.69
C PRO A 93 3.43 21.13 18.10
N CYS A 94 4.04 20.47 17.10
CA CYS A 94 5.11 19.48 17.25
C CYS A 94 6.41 20.00 17.88
N TRP A 95 6.50 21.30 18.19
CA TRP A 95 7.64 21.92 18.82
C TRP A 95 7.61 21.87 20.36
N ASP A 96 6.49 21.49 21.01
CA ASP A 96 6.44 21.42 22.49
C ASP A 96 7.46 20.39 23.04
N PRO A 97 8.53 20.84 23.72
CA PRO A 97 9.57 19.95 24.22
C PRO A 97 9.06 18.93 25.24
N ARG A 98 7.91 19.18 25.90
CA ARG A 98 7.33 18.32 26.94
C ARG A 98 6.67 17.05 26.37
N ARG A 99 6.44 16.98 25.06
CA ARG A 99 5.70 15.88 24.40
C ARG A 99 6.49 15.20 23.30
N ARG A 100 7.81 15.40 23.22
CA ARG A 100 8.73 14.59 22.38
C ARG A 100 8.83 13.15 22.90
N ARG A 101 7.74 12.40 22.83
CA ARG A 101 7.75 10.94 22.94
C ARG A 101 7.46 10.40 21.54
N GLY A 102 8.55 10.10 20.82
CA GLY A 102 8.59 9.28 19.60
C GLY A 102 7.58 9.64 18.52
N SER A 103 8.00 10.47 17.55
CA SER A 103 7.51 10.43 16.16
C SER A 103 6.02 10.06 15.98
N GLN A 104 5.11 10.82 16.57
CA GLN A 104 3.66 10.51 16.55
C GLN A 104 2.97 10.90 15.22
N CYS A 105 3.73 11.21 14.18
CA CYS A 105 3.23 11.53 12.84
C CYS A 105 4.09 10.84 11.76
N LEU A 106 4.32 9.52 11.91
CA LEU A 106 4.94 8.73 10.84
C LEU A 106 3.93 8.37 9.76
N ASP A 107 2.65 8.36 10.11
CA ASP A 107 1.54 8.06 9.24
C ASP A 107 0.22 8.72 9.68
N ASP A 108 -0.68 8.94 8.71
CA ASP A 108 -2.04 9.45 8.89
C ASP A 108 -3.00 8.41 9.52
N SER A 109 -2.51 7.24 9.93
CA SER A 109 -3.33 6.20 10.60
C SER A 109 -3.67 6.57 12.06
N ALA A 110 -3.13 7.69 12.57
CA ALA A 110 -3.42 8.23 13.90
C ALA A 110 -4.68 9.13 13.96
N CYS A 111 -5.50 9.15 12.91
CA CYS A 111 -6.78 9.87 12.91
C CYS A 111 -7.81 9.15 13.78
N GLN A 112 -8.54 9.91 14.60
CA GLN A 112 -9.55 9.40 15.53
C GLN A 112 -10.97 9.64 14.98
#